data_AF-A0A8B7E5X3-F1
#
_entry.id   AF-A0A8B7E5X3-F1
#
_cell.length_a   1.000
_cell.length_b   1.000
_cell.length_c   1.000
_cell.angle_alpha   90.00
_cell.angle_beta   90.00
_cell.angle_gamma   90.00
#
_symmetry.space_group_name_H-M   'P 1'
#
loop_
_entity.id
_entity.type
_entity.pdbx_description
1 polymer ?
#
loop_
_entity_poly.entity_id
_entity_poly.type
_entity_poly.pdbx_seq_one_letter_code
_entity_poly.pdbx_strand_id
1 'polypeptide(L)'
;MWSFFIESICDDRDVIYQNIMEVKVSSPDYVGVDEREVYNDFISRIHHYEALYETLDLDLEGHLSFIKVINVGKKFLVNLISGYLQTRAVYFLMNIHIAPRSIYLTRHGESLLNLSGRIGGDSSLSNSGKEYSKKLRDFISSQNIRDLKVWTSTLKRTIETAELIDAVNKEQWPALDELDAGICDNMTYEEIQEKYPEDFARRDQDKYHYRYPRGESYEDVVSRLEPVIMELERQHNVLAVCHQAVMRCLLSYFLDTKANDIPYLNVPLHTVYKLTPVAY
;
A
#
# COMPACT_ATOMS: atom_id res chain seq x y z
N MET A 1 -27.49 -15.90 -9.09
CA MET A 1 -26.11 -15.37 -8.99
C MET A 1 -26.27 -13.95 -8.51
N TRP A 2 -25.76 -13.62 -7.32
CA TRP A 2 -25.93 -12.28 -6.74
C TRP A 2 -24.85 -11.36 -7.33
N SER A 3 -25.22 -10.53 -8.30
CA SER A 3 -24.32 -9.55 -8.91
C SER A 3 -24.15 -8.34 -7.99
N PHE A 4 -22.94 -7.76 -7.97
CA PHE A 4 -22.63 -6.52 -7.25
C PHE A 4 -22.15 -5.48 -8.26
N PHE A 5 -22.83 -4.33 -8.34
CA PHE A 5 -22.53 -3.28 -9.31
C PHE A 5 -21.79 -2.11 -8.64
N ILE A 6 -20.80 -1.56 -9.34
CA ILE A 6 -20.08 -0.35 -8.94
C ILE A 6 -20.28 0.66 -10.07
N GLU A 7 -21.02 1.73 -9.80
CA GLU A 7 -21.31 2.79 -10.75
C GLU A 7 -20.51 4.04 -10.36
N SER A 8 -19.64 4.52 -11.25
CA SER A 8 -18.89 5.77 -11.05
C SER A 8 -19.58 6.89 -11.83
N ILE A 9 -20.04 7.92 -11.11
CA ILE A 9 -20.74 9.08 -11.69
C ILE A 9 -19.89 10.31 -11.42
N CYS A 10 -19.52 11.05 -12.45
CA CYS A 10 -18.83 12.31 -12.28
C CYS A 10 -19.38 13.34 -13.26
N ASP A 11 -19.86 14.47 -12.72
CA ASP A 11 -20.30 15.65 -13.47
C ASP A 11 -19.37 16.86 -13.26
N ASP A 12 -18.33 16.68 -12.44
CA ASP A 12 -17.27 17.65 -12.21
C ASP A 12 -16.36 17.78 -13.45
N ARG A 13 -16.48 18.91 -14.15
CA ARG A 13 -15.78 19.15 -15.43
C ARG A 13 -14.26 19.13 -15.29
N ASP A 14 -13.73 19.60 -14.17
CA ASP A 14 -12.28 19.65 -13.96
C ASP A 14 -11.71 18.23 -13.79
N VAL A 15 -12.44 17.38 -13.06
CA VAL A 15 -12.09 15.96 -12.91
C VAL A 15 -12.18 15.23 -14.25
N ILE A 16 -13.25 15.43 -15.02
CA ILE A 16 -13.41 14.81 -16.34
C ILE A 16 -12.26 15.23 -17.26
N TYR A 17 -11.94 16.52 -17.28
CA TYR A 17 -10.82 17.05 -18.07
C TYR A 17 -9.50 16.39 -17.67
N GLN A 18 -9.16 16.38 -16.38
CA GLN A 18 -7.92 15.78 -15.88
C GLN A 18 -7.82 14.30 -16.25
N ASN A 19 -8.88 13.52 -16.03
CA ASN A 19 -8.90 12.09 -16.37
C ASN A 19 -8.68 11.83 -17.86
N ILE A 20 -9.27 12.65 -18.75
CA ILE A 20 -9.06 12.54 -20.20
C ILE A 20 -7.59 12.83 -20.53
N MET A 21 -7.04 13.91 -19.99
CA MET A 21 -5.67 14.33 -20.28
C MET A 21 -4.62 13.35 -19.75
N GLU A 22 -4.83 12.77 -18.56
CA GLU A 22 -3.87 11.84 -17.96
C GLU A 22 -3.88 10.47 -18.62
N VAL A 23 -5.06 9.94 -18.98
CA VAL A 23 -5.22 8.53 -19.37
C VAL A 23 -5.51 8.35 -20.85
N LYS A 24 -6.28 9.26 -21.47
CA LYS A 24 -6.77 9.06 -22.85
C LYS A 24 -5.81 9.60 -23.89
N VAL A 25 -5.11 10.69 -23.59
CA VAL A 25 -4.05 11.21 -24.47
C VAL A 25 -2.93 10.19 -24.70
N SER A 26 -2.60 9.40 -23.68
CA SER A 26 -1.58 8.34 -23.75
C SER A 26 -2.13 6.99 -24.24
N SER A 27 -3.42 6.92 -24.60
CA SER A 27 -4.07 5.68 -25.04
C SER A 27 -3.55 5.21 -26.40
N PRO A 28 -3.46 3.89 -26.64
CA PRO A 28 -3.17 3.33 -27.97
C PRO A 28 -4.10 3.84 -29.08
N ASP A 29 -5.31 4.27 -28.74
CA ASP A 29 -6.31 4.78 -29.69
C ASP A 29 -5.91 6.15 -30.30
N TYR A 30 -5.01 6.91 -29.67
CA TYR A 30 -4.71 8.30 -30.04
C TYR A 30 -3.22 8.55 -30.33
N VAL A 31 -2.47 7.52 -30.72
CA VAL A 31 -1.04 7.65 -31.04
C VAL A 31 -0.81 8.68 -32.16
N GLY A 32 -0.09 9.75 -31.84
CA GLY A 32 0.27 10.81 -32.79
C GLY A 32 -0.83 11.85 -33.06
N VAL A 33 -1.93 11.81 -32.32
CA VAL A 33 -3.03 12.79 -32.39
C VAL A 33 -2.74 13.96 -31.43
N ASP A 34 -3.13 15.18 -31.81
CA ASP A 34 -2.99 16.36 -30.94
C ASP A 34 -3.90 16.27 -29.71
N GLU A 35 -3.40 16.66 -28.53
CA GLU A 35 -4.13 16.51 -27.27
C GLU A 35 -5.51 17.20 -27.28
N ARG A 36 -5.65 18.34 -27.98
CA ARG A 36 -6.93 19.03 -28.09
C ARG A 36 -7.92 18.27 -28.95
N GLU A 37 -7.44 17.61 -29.99
CA GLU A 37 -8.25 16.77 -30.86
C GLU A 37 -8.72 15.52 -30.10
N VAL A 38 -7.82 14.89 -29.32
CA VAL A 38 -8.18 13.79 -28.40
C VAL A 38 -9.29 14.21 -27.44
N TYR A 39 -9.12 15.36 -26.78
CA TYR A 39 -10.11 15.87 -25.83
C TYR A 39 -11.48 16.06 -26.49
N ASN A 40 -11.53 16.72 -27.65
CA ASN A 40 -12.79 17.01 -28.34
C ASN A 40 -13.49 15.74 -28.84
N ASP A 41 -12.74 14.77 -29.35
CA ASP A 41 -13.27 13.47 -29.75
C ASP A 41 -13.84 12.72 -28.54
N PHE A 42 -13.08 12.68 -27.44
CA PHE A 42 -13.50 11.96 -26.24
C PHE A 42 -14.73 12.59 -25.58
N ILE A 43 -14.83 13.92 -25.56
CA ILE A 43 -16.04 14.63 -25.10
C ILE A 43 -17.25 14.30 -26.00
N SER A 44 -17.05 14.24 -27.32
CA SER A 44 -18.12 13.85 -28.25
C SER A 44 -18.60 12.43 -27.98
N ARG A 45 -17.66 11.52 -27.68
CA ARG A 45 -17.97 10.14 -27.28
C ARG A 45 -18.74 10.08 -25.96
N ILE A 46 -18.37 10.88 -24.97
CA ILE A 46 -19.13 11.00 -23.70
C ILE A 46 -20.57 11.42 -23.99
N HIS A 47 -20.78 12.49 -24.77
CA HIS A 47 -22.13 12.95 -25.14
C HIS A 47 -22.95 11.89 -25.88
N HIS A 48 -22.30 11.06 -26.70
CA HIS A 48 -22.98 9.93 -27.34
C HIS A 48 -23.52 8.91 -26.31
N TYR A 49 -22.74 8.56 -25.29
CA TYR A 49 -23.19 7.66 -24.23
C TYR A 49 -24.23 8.32 -23.31
N GLU A 50 -24.10 9.61 -23.01
CA GLU A 50 -25.08 10.36 -22.19
C GLU A 50 -26.50 10.30 -22.77
N ALA A 51 -26.64 10.27 -24.10
CA ALA A 51 -27.94 10.20 -24.76
C ALA A 51 -28.70 8.87 -24.52
N LEU A 52 -27.99 7.81 -24.11
CA LEU A 52 -28.53 6.46 -23.92
C LEU A 52 -28.35 5.94 -22.48
N TYR A 53 -27.60 6.66 -21.65
CA TYR A 53 -27.22 6.20 -20.33
C TYR A 53 -28.39 6.28 -19.35
N GLU A 54 -28.71 5.12 -18.77
CA GLU A 54 -29.66 4.99 -17.66
C GLU A 54 -28.87 4.63 -16.40
N THR A 55 -28.97 5.47 -15.38
CA THR A 55 -28.27 5.27 -14.11
C THR A 55 -29.05 4.33 -13.20
N LEU A 56 -28.38 3.61 -12.31
CA LEU A 56 -29.05 2.71 -11.35
C LEU A 56 -30.07 3.45 -10.48
N ASP A 57 -31.33 3.07 -10.51
CA ASP A 57 -32.40 3.74 -9.78
C ASP A 57 -32.87 2.88 -8.60
N LEU A 58 -33.18 3.53 -7.46
CA LEU A 58 -33.60 2.79 -6.27
C LEU A 58 -35.03 2.25 -6.38
N ASP A 59 -35.90 2.91 -7.15
CA ASP A 59 -37.28 2.49 -7.32
C ASP A 59 -37.38 1.35 -8.35
N LEU A 60 -36.56 1.39 -9.42
CA LEU A 60 -36.51 0.36 -10.46
C LEU A 60 -35.61 -0.82 -10.08
N GLU A 61 -34.39 -0.55 -9.60
CA GLU A 61 -33.35 -1.54 -9.29
C GLU A 61 -33.08 -1.70 -7.78
N GLY A 62 -34.02 -1.31 -6.91
CA GLY A 62 -33.86 -1.41 -5.45
C GLY A 62 -33.58 -2.81 -4.92
N HIS A 63 -33.80 -3.85 -5.73
CA HIS A 63 -33.49 -5.26 -5.42
C HIS A 63 -32.03 -5.67 -5.74
N LEU A 64 -31.25 -4.83 -6.42
CA LEU A 64 -29.85 -5.09 -6.78
C LEU A 64 -28.88 -4.63 -5.68
N SER A 65 -27.78 -5.36 -5.51
CA SER A 65 -26.66 -4.93 -4.66
C SER A 65 -25.75 -3.99 -5.45
N PHE A 66 -25.58 -2.74 -5.01
CA PHE A 66 -24.70 -1.80 -5.70
C PHE A 66 -24.16 -0.68 -4.83
N ILE A 67 -23.11 -0.02 -5.33
CA ILE A 67 -22.60 1.25 -4.85
C ILE A 67 -22.48 2.24 -6.00
N LYS A 68 -22.96 3.46 -5.80
CA LYS A 68 -22.64 4.63 -6.62
C LYS A 68 -21.53 5.42 -5.96
N VAL A 69 -20.46 5.67 -6.69
CA VAL A 69 -19.36 6.56 -6.30
C VAL A 69 -19.52 7.85 -7.08
N ILE A 70 -19.93 8.92 -6.42
CA ILE A 70 -20.32 10.18 -7.06
C ILE A 70 -19.23 11.22 -6.84
N ASN A 71 -18.77 11.82 -7.94
CA ASN A 71 -17.72 12.83 -8.00
C ASN A 71 -16.48 12.42 -7.22
N VAL A 72 -15.94 11.25 -7.56
CA VAL A 72 -14.71 10.69 -6.98
C VAL A 72 -14.78 10.60 -5.45
N GLY A 73 -15.87 10.01 -4.96
CA GLY A 73 -16.06 9.75 -3.54
C GLY A 73 -16.53 10.96 -2.72
N LYS A 74 -16.89 12.09 -3.35
CA LYS A 74 -17.59 13.18 -2.64
C LYS A 74 -18.92 12.72 -2.03
N LYS A 75 -19.60 11.77 -2.68
CA LYS A 75 -20.84 11.16 -2.18
C LYS A 75 -20.91 9.69 -2.58
N PHE A 76 -21.52 8.88 -1.71
CA PHE A 76 -21.81 7.48 -1.99
C PHE A 76 -23.31 7.21 -1.84
N LEU A 77 -23.84 6.32 -2.68
CA LEU A 77 -25.16 5.69 -2.48
C LEU A 77 -24.96 4.19 -2.48
N VAL A 78 -25.40 3.50 -1.43
CA VAL A 78 -25.12 2.09 -1.19
C VAL A 78 -26.45 1.36 -1.01
N ASN A 79 -26.67 0.29 -1.77
CA ASN A 79 -27.91 -0.48 -1.75
C ASN A 79 -27.66 -1.98 -1.58
N LEU A 80 -28.45 -2.61 -0.69
CA LEU A 80 -28.50 -4.06 -0.46
C LEU A 80 -27.13 -4.78 -0.42
N ILE A 81 -26.17 -4.23 0.33
CA ILE A 81 -24.88 -4.88 0.53
C ILE A 81 -25.05 -6.12 1.39
N SER A 82 -24.58 -7.25 0.87
CA SER A 82 -24.71 -8.55 1.51
C SER A 82 -23.39 -9.32 1.49
N GLY A 83 -23.09 -9.97 2.61
CA GLY A 83 -21.88 -10.76 2.78
C GLY A 83 -20.61 -9.94 2.96
N TYR A 84 -19.53 -10.66 3.23
CA TYR A 84 -18.24 -10.07 3.61
C TYR A 84 -17.60 -9.29 2.46
N LEU A 85 -17.51 -9.89 1.26
CA LEU A 85 -16.76 -9.29 0.15
C LEU A 85 -17.34 -7.96 -0.33
N GLN A 86 -18.67 -7.86 -0.47
CA GLN A 86 -19.32 -6.62 -0.89
C GLN A 86 -19.12 -5.51 0.18
N THR A 87 -19.23 -5.87 1.46
CA THR A 87 -18.97 -4.93 2.57
C THR A 87 -17.55 -4.40 2.53
N ARG A 88 -16.57 -5.26 2.25
CA ARG A 88 -15.15 -4.88 2.15
C ARG A 88 -14.86 -4.05 0.91
N ALA A 89 -15.50 -4.35 -0.22
CA ALA A 89 -15.39 -3.53 -1.42
C ALA A 89 -15.94 -2.11 -1.20
N VAL A 90 -17.12 -1.98 -0.57
CA VAL A 90 -17.68 -0.66 -0.20
C VAL A 90 -16.74 0.09 0.74
N TYR A 91 -16.25 -0.58 1.78
CA TYR A 91 -15.30 0.01 2.71
C TYR A 91 -14.03 0.51 2.01
N PHE A 92 -13.46 -0.27 1.09
CA PHE A 92 -12.31 0.13 0.30
C PHE A 92 -12.59 1.37 -0.56
N LEU A 93 -13.68 1.34 -1.34
CA LEU A 93 -14.07 2.45 -2.23
C LEU A 93 -14.33 3.75 -1.49
N MET A 94 -14.76 3.67 -0.22
CA MET A 94 -14.99 4.85 0.63
C MET A 94 -13.71 5.46 1.20
N ASN A 95 -12.57 4.75 1.17
CA ASN A 95 -11.31 5.21 1.76
C ASN A 95 -10.24 5.59 0.73
N ILE A 96 -10.38 5.20 -0.54
CA ILE A 96 -9.46 5.60 -1.61
C ILE A 96 -9.72 7.04 -2.08
N HIS A 97 -8.70 7.67 -2.66
CA HIS A 97 -8.83 8.97 -3.32
C HIS A 97 -7.85 9.09 -4.50
N ILE A 98 -8.13 9.99 -5.45
CA ILE A 98 -7.27 10.23 -6.61
C ILE A 98 -6.30 11.40 -6.43
N ALA A 99 -6.36 12.11 -5.29
CA ALA A 99 -5.50 13.26 -5.07
C ALA A 99 -4.01 12.86 -5.17
N PRO A 100 -3.19 13.63 -5.92
CA PRO A 100 -1.77 13.35 -6.07
C PRO A 100 -1.07 13.26 -4.72
N ARG A 101 -0.26 12.21 -4.55
CA ARG A 101 0.43 11.93 -3.29
C ARG A 101 1.73 11.17 -3.50
N SER A 102 2.54 11.09 -2.45
CA SER A 102 3.74 10.23 -2.43
C SER A 102 3.80 9.42 -1.15
N ILE A 103 4.00 8.11 -1.31
CA ILE A 103 4.24 7.18 -0.21
C ILE A 103 5.72 6.82 -0.23
N TYR A 104 6.41 7.03 0.88
CA TYR A 104 7.82 6.69 1.06
C TYR A 104 7.91 5.47 1.97
N LEU A 105 8.56 4.41 1.50
CA LEU A 105 8.81 3.21 2.27
C LEU A 105 10.31 3.03 2.48
N THR A 106 10.71 2.72 3.71
CA THR A 106 12.08 2.35 4.03
C THR A 106 12.07 1.35 5.17
N ARG A 107 13.09 0.50 5.21
CA ARG A 107 13.42 -0.22 6.44
C ARG A 107 14.00 0.75 7.47
N HIS A 108 14.00 0.32 8.74
CA HIS A 108 14.87 0.91 9.75
C HIS A 108 16.34 0.94 9.28
N GLY A 109 17.15 1.83 9.87
CA GLY A 109 18.60 1.79 9.75
C GLY A 109 19.16 0.44 10.24
N GLU A 110 20.40 0.13 9.88
CA GLU A 110 21.01 -1.15 10.27
C GLU A 110 21.01 -1.29 11.81
N SER A 111 20.55 -2.43 12.33
CA SER A 111 20.50 -2.72 13.76
C SER A 111 21.67 -3.57 14.24
N LEU A 112 21.85 -3.67 15.56
CA LEU A 112 22.85 -4.57 16.14
C LEU A 112 22.57 -6.05 15.83
N LEU A 113 21.29 -6.45 15.73
CA LEU A 113 20.94 -7.82 15.30
C LEU A 113 21.22 -8.05 13.81
N ASN A 114 21.12 -7.03 12.95
CA ASN A 114 21.54 -7.17 11.55
C ASN A 114 23.05 -7.46 11.43
N LEU A 115 23.89 -6.76 12.21
CA LEU A 115 25.34 -7.00 12.22
C LEU A 115 25.72 -8.42 12.66
N SER A 116 24.90 -9.05 13.51
CA SER A 116 25.12 -10.41 13.98
C SER A 116 24.35 -11.47 13.17
N GLY A 117 23.67 -11.08 12.08
CA GLY A 117 22.91 -12.00 11.23
C GLY A 117 21.68 -12.60 11.91
N ARG A 118 21.19 -12.01 13.00
CA ARG A 118 20.07 -12.52 13.80
C ARG A 118 18.74 -11.93 13.33
N ILE A 119 17.69 -12.75 13.32
CA ILE A 119 16.34 -12.34 12.93
C ILE A 119 15.50 -11.89 14.13
N GLY A 120 14.51 -11.04 13.86
CA GLY A 120 13.53 -10.54 14.84
C GLY A 120 14.13 -9.67 15.95
N GLY A 121 13.71 -9.89 17.21
CA GLY A 121 14.13 -9.15 18.40
C GLY A 121 13.82 -7.64 18.38
N ASP A 122 14.38 -6.91 19.33
CA ASP A 122 14.16 -5.46 19.52
C ASP A 122 15.47 -4.70 19.84
N SER A 123 16.50 -4.91 19.03
CA SER A 123 17.77 -4.19 19.19
C SER A 123 17.73 -2.77 18.63
N SER A 124 18.49 -1.87 19.26
CA SER A 124 18.79 -0.53 18.74
C SER A 124 19.60 -0.52 17.44
N LEU A 125 19.74 0.66 16.84
CA LEU A 125 20.55 0.92 15.66
C LEU A 125 22.05 0.73 15.91
N SER A 126 22.75 0.23 14.90
CA SER A 126 24.20 0.28 14.79
C SER A 126 24.69 1.71 14.54
N ASN A 127 26.00 1.93 14.54
CA ASN A 127 26.57 3.22 14.13
C ASN A 127 26.21 3.58 12.69
N SER A 128 26.18 2.59 11.78
CA SER A 128 25.78 2.80 10.39
C SER A 128 24.27 3.10 10.29
N GLY A 129 23.44 2.43 11.09
CA GLY A 129 22.00 2.74 11.19
C GLY A 129 21.71 4.15 11.68
N LYS A 130 22.47 4.65 12.67
CA LYS A 130 22.36 6.04 13.14
C LYS A 130 22.78 7.05 12.08
N GLU A 131 23.80 6.72 11.28
CA GLU A 131 24.20 7.56 10.15
C GLU A 131 23.13 7.56 9.05
N TYR A 132 22.50 6.41 8.78
CA TYR A 132 21.34 6.35 7.90
C TYR A 132 20.18 7.22 8.39
N SER A 133 19.85 7.19 9.68
CA SER A 133 18.80 8.04 10.27
C SER A 133 19.00 9.53 9.98
N LYS A 134 20.25 10.02 10.11
CA LYS A 134 20.60 11.41 9.74
C LYS A 134 20.41 11.69 8.25
N LYS A 135 20.90 10.79 7.39
CA LYS A 135 20.76 10.93 5.93
C LYS A 135 19.30 10.86 5.48
N LEU A 136 18.49 10.02 6.13
CA LEU A 136 17.07 9.91 5.87
C LEU A 136 16.36 11.22 6.23
N ARG A 137 16.66 11.82 7.39
CA ARG A 137 16.18 13.17 7.73
C ARG A 137 16.52 14.15 6.62
N ASP A 138 17.80 14.25 6.25
CA ASP A 138 18.26 15.23 5.25
C ASP A 138 17.58 15.02 3.89
N PHE A 139 17.46 13.76 3.46
CA PHE A 139 16.72 13.39 2.25
C PHE A 139 15.26 13.83 2.33
N ILE A 140 14.53 13.46 3.39
CA ILE A 140 13.11 13.78 3.54
C ILE A 140 12.88 15.29 3.61
N SER A 141 13.70 16.03 4.36
CA SER A 141 13.65 17.50 4.40
C SER A 141 13.89 18.10 3.01
N SER A 142 14.82 17.55 2.21
CA SER A 142 15.09 18.04 0.85
C SER A 142 13.91 17.87 -0.13
N GLN A 143 12.98 16.95 0.16
CA GLN A 143 11.80 16.73 -0.67
C GLN A 143 10.72 17.82 -0.50
N ASN A 144 10.83 18.69 0.51
CA ASN A 144 9.87 19.77 0.79
C ASN A 144 8.40 19.30 0.86
N ILE A 145 8.17 18.15 1.49
CA ILE A 145 6.87 17.50 1.55
C ILE A 145 5.98 18.23 2.57
N ARG A 146 4.82 18.71 2.13
CA ARG A 146 3.80 19.29 3.02
C ARG A 146 3.02 18.19 3.72
N ASP A 147 2.69 18.43 4.99
CA ASP A 147 1.82 17.57 5.81
C ASP A 147 2.27 16.10 5.85
N LEU A 148 3.58 15.85 5.84
CA LEU A 148 4.14 14.51 5.92
C LEU A 148 3.77 13.84 7.24
N LYS A 149 3.10 12.69 7.15
CA LYS A 149 2.94 11.77 8.28
C LYS A 149 4.09 10.77 8.31
N VAL A 150 4.58 10.45 9.50
CA VAL A 150 5.64 9.47 9.68
C VAL A 150 5.10 8.32 10.52
N TRP A 151 5.19 7.10 10.00
CA TRP A 151 4.77 5.89 10.68
C TRP A 151 5.96 5.01 10.98
N THR A 152 5.97 4.44 12.18
CA THR A 152 6.95 3.45 12.59
C THR A 152 6.24 2.21 13.10
N SER A 153 7.00 1.14 13.26
CA SER A 153 6.57 0.05 14.12
C SER A 153 6.74 0.44 15.61
N THR A 154 6.42 -0.47 16.53
CA THR A 154 6.69 -0.30 17.96
C THR A 154 8.13 -0.66 18.36
N LEU A 155 8.91 -1.23 17.45
CA LEU A 155 10.28 -1.70 17.69
C LEU A 155 11.29 -0.56 17.59
N LYS A 156 12.25 -0.54 18.53
CA LYS A 156 13.20 0.56 18.78
C LYS A 156 13.90 1.03 17.52
N ARG A 157 14.38 0.09 16.70
CA ARG A 157 15.11 0.41 15.46
C ARG A 157 14.33 1.29 14.49
N THR A 158 13.01 1.12 14.37
CA THR A 158 12.20 1.98 13.49
C THR A 158 11.99 3.37 14.12
N ILE A 159 11.75 3.41 15.43
CA ILE A 159 11.57 4.63 16.21
C ILE A 159 12.85 5.48 16.17
N GLU A 160 14.01 4.90 16.47
CA GLU A 160 15.33 5.56 16.40
C GLU A 160 15.67 6.05 14.98
N THR A 161 15.19 5.35 13.94
CA THR A 161 15.41 5.77 12.55
C THR A 161 14.58 7.00 12.20
N ALA A 162 13.35 7.10 12.72
CA ALA A 162 12.46 8.23 12.48
C ALA A 162 12.65 9.40 13.46
N GLU A 163 13.44 9.22 14.52
CA GLU A 163 13.60 10.17 15.62
C GLU A 163 14.00 11.57 15.12
N LEU A 164 14.95 11.63 14.19
CA LEU A 164 15.51 12.89 13.69
C LEU A 164 14.66 13.59 12.63
N ILE A 165 13.61 12.95 12.12
CA ILE A 165 12.75 13.51 11.07
C ILE A 165 11.83 14.56 11.69
N ASP A 166 11.84 15.78 11.16
CA ASP A 166 10.93 16.82 11.63
C ASP A 166 9.55 16.62 10.97
N ALA A 167 8.63 16.03 11.73
CA ALA A 167 7.27 15.78 11.29
C ALA A 167 6.32 16.03 12.46
N VAL A 168 5.24 16.77 12.18
CA VAL A 168 4.23 17.16 13.17
C VAL A 168 3.55 15.93 13.77
N ASN A 169 3.43 14.84 13.01
CA ASN A 169 2.75 13.64 13.44
C ASN A 169 3.57 12.37 13.17
N LYS A 170 4.05 11.76 14.26
CA LYS A 170 4.75 10.48 14.28
C LYS A 170 3.88 9.46 15.01
N GLU A 171 3.49 8.40 14.31
CA GLU A 171 2.57 7.39 14.82
C GLU A 171 3.26 6.02 14.86
N GLN A 172 3.04 5.27 15.93
CA GLN A 172 3.52 3.91 16.07
C GLN A 172 2.39 2.94 15.79
N TRP A 173 2.62 2.01 14.87
CA TRP A 173 1.65 1.02 14.44
C TRP A 173 2.17 -0.39 14.79
N PRO A 174 1.56 -1.10 15.76
CA PRO A 174 1.92 -2.50 16.04
C PRO A 174 1.81 -3.40 14.81
N ALA A 175 0.85 -3.10 13.92
CA ALA A 175 0.69 -3.78 12.65
C ALA A 175 1.90 -3.63 11.70
N LEU A 176 2.82 -2.68 11.96
CA LEU A 176 4.07 -2.53 11.22
C LEU A 176 5.25 -3.28 11.85
N ASP A 177 5.08 -4.02 12.95
CA ASP A 177 6.17 -4.79 13.56
C ASP A 177 6.66 -5.90 12.63
N GLU A 178 7.93 -6.28 12.75
CA GLU A 178 8.51 -7.33 11.89
C GLU A 178 7.76 -8.65 12.05
N LEU A 179 7.80 -9.49 11.02
CA LEU A 179 7.31 -10.86 11.08
C LEU A 179 7.84 -11.57 12.33
N ASP A 180 6.93 -12.11 13.15
CA ASP A 180 7.29 -12.84 14.35
C ASP A 180 7.86 -14.22 14.00
N ALA A 181 9.16 -14.42 14.28
CA ALA A 181 9.83 -15.70 14.06
C ALA A 181 9.58 -16.73 15.18
N GLY A 182 8.76 -16.40 16.17
CA GLY A 182 8.34 -17.27 17.26
C GLY A 182 9.54 -17.85 18.02
N ILE A 183 9.64 -19.18 18.07
CA ILE A 183 10.76 -19.86 18.75
C ILE A 183 12.13 -19.61 18.09
N CYS A 184 12.16 -19.09 16.86
CA CYS A 184 13.38 -18.78 16.11
C CYS A 184 13.82 -17.31 16.30
N ASP A 185 13.13 -16.54 17.15
CA ASP A 185 13.49 -15.15 17.41
C ASP A 185 14.91 -15.03 18.01
N ASN A 186 15.62 -13.98 17.62
CA ASN A 186 17.04 -13.75 17.93
C ASN A 186 18.02 -14.83 17.44
N MET A 187 17.64 -15.78 16.57
CA MET A 187 18.57 -16.76 16.00
C MET A 187 19.17 -16.30 14.67
N THR A 188 20.34 -16.82 14.30
CA THR A 188 20.82 -16.75 12.90
C THR A 188 20.15 -17.81 12.04
N TYR A 189 20.24 -17.68 10.72
CA TYR A 189 19.70 -18.71 9.83
C TYR A 189 20.43 -20.05 9.96
N GLU A 190 21.74 -20.02 10.23
CA GLU A 190 22.55 -21.21 10.50
C GLU A 190 22.10 -21.90 11.79
N GLU A 191 21.88 -21.14 12.87
CA GLU A 191 21.36 -21.69 14.15
C GLU A 191 19.97 -22.33 13.96
N ILE A 192 19.11 -21.74 13.13
CA ILE A 192 17.79 -22.31 12.79
C ILE A 192 17.95 -23.59 12.00
N GLN A 193 18.84 -23.62 11.01
CA GLN A 193 19.08 -24.81 10.19
C GLN A 193 19.62 -25.98 11.04
N GLU A 194 20.50 -25.70 11.99
CA GLU A 194 21.05 -26.72 12.89
C GLU A 194 20.02 -27.23 13.90
N LYS A 195 19.24 -26.33 14.51
CA LYS A 195 18.32 -26.66 15.60
C LYS A 195 16.94 -27.16 15.12
N TYR A 196 16.47 -26.65 13.98
CA TYR A 196 15.16 -26.93 13.40
C TYR A 196 15.27 -27.20 11.88
N PRO A 197 16.00 -28.25 11.44
CA PRO A 197 16.26 -28.51 10.03
C PRO A 197 14.99 -28.76 9.20
N GLU A 198 13.97 -29.38 9.79
CA GLU A 198 12.69 -29.61 9.12
C GLU A 198 11.92 -28.30 8.89
N ASP A 199 11.90 -27.40 9.86
CA ASP A 199 11.31 -26.06 9.73
C ASP A 199 12.04 -25.22 8.68
N PHE A 200 13.38 -25.26 8.68
CA PHE A 200 14.19 -24.60 7.68
C PHE A 200 13.83 -25.07 6.26
N ALA A 201 13.75 -26.39 6.04
CA ALA A 201 13.37 -26.97 4.76
C ALA A 201 11.92 -26.65 4.35
N ARG A 202 10.96 -26.68 5.29
CA ARG A 202 9.56 -26.32 5.01
C ARG A 202 9.43 -24.86 4.60
N ARG A 203 10.16 -23.97 5.27
CA ARG A 203 10.19 -22.55 4.93
C ARG A 203 10.74 -22.29 3.52
N ASP A 204 11.75 -23.03 3.09
CA ASP A 204 12.31 -22.88 1.75
C ASP A 204 11.37 -23.42 0.65
N GLN A 205 10.58 -24.45 0.96
CA GLN A 205 9.61 -25.03 0.02
C GLN A 205 8.39 -24.13 -0.22
N ASP A 206 7.85 -23.52 0.83
CA ASP A 206 6.68 -22.64 0.73
C ASP A 206 6.79 -21.46 1.70
N LYS A 207 7.66 -20.52 1.35
CA LYS A 207 8.00 -19.38 2.21
C LYS A 207 6.83 -18.43 2.49
N TYR A 208 5.83 -18.39 1.62
CA TYR A 208 4.68 -17.51 1.79
C TYR A 208 3.72 -18.06 2.87
N HIS A 209 3.37 -19.34 2.78
CA HIS A 209 2.43 -19.97 3.72
C HIS A 209 3.12 -20.56 4.96
N TYR A 210 4.43 -20.81 4.93
CA TYR A 210 5.14 -21.31 6.10
C TYR A 210 4.99 -20.35 7.29
N ARG A 211 4.44 -20.87 8.39
CA ARG A 211 4.31 -20.18 9.66
C ARG A 211 5.37 -20.68 10.62
N TYR A 212 6.17 -19.77 11.16
CA TYR A 212 7.12 -20.14 12.22
C TYR A 212 6.37 -20.74 13.43
N PRO A 213 6.93 -21.75 14.12
CA PRO A 213 6.30 -22.28 15.33
C PRO A 213 6.15 -21.17 16.38
N ARG A 214 4.89 -20.93 16.80
CA ARG A 214 4.50 -19.82 17.69
C ARG A 214 4.82 -18.41 17.13
N GLY A 215 4.90 -18.28 15.82
CA GLY A 215 5.11 -17.01 15.12
C GLY A 215 4.15 -16.86 13.94
N GLU A 216 4.59 -16.14 12.92
CA GLU A 216 3.79 -15.73 11.75
C GLU A 216 4.32 -16.35 10.44
N SER A 217 3.43 -16.40 9.45
CA SER A 217 3.77 -16.54 8.02
C SER A 217 3.72 -15.18 7.30
N TYR A 218 4.14 -15.12 6.03
CA TYR A 218 3.90 -13.91 5.23
C TYR A 218 2.40 -13.66 5.01
N GLU A 219 1.59 -14.71 4.92
CA GLU A 219 0.13 -14.61 4.83
C GLU A 219 -0.50 -13.96 6.08
N ASP A 220 0.02 -14.27 7.28
CA ASP A 220 -0.39 -13.61 8.52
C ASP A 220 -0.03 -12.11 8.49
N VAL A 221 1.19 -11.79 8.05
CA VAL A 221 1.66 -10.40 7.90
C VAL A 221 0.80 -9.62 6.91
N VAL A 222 0.46 -10.20 5.75
CA VAL A 222 -0.45 -9.58 4.78
C VAL A 222 -1.81 -9.30 5.43
N SER A 223 -2.35 -10.27 6.17
CA SER A 223 -3.65 -10.14 6.83
C SER A 223 -3.66 -9.01 7.87
N ARG A 224 -2.63 -8.90 8.72
CA ARG A 224 -2.57 -7.82 9.74
C ARG A 224 -2.19 -6.46 9.18
N LEU A 225 -1.62 -6.39 7.98
CA LEU A 225 -1.29 -5.12 7.32
C LEU A 225 -2.48 -4.48 6.61
N GLU A 226 -3.62 -5.17 6.52
CA GLU A 226 -4.80 -4.60 5.87
C GLU A 226 -5.21 -3.22 6.42
N PRO A 227 -5.31 -2.99 7.75
CA PRO A 227 -5.63 -1.66 8.27
C PRO A 227 -4.57 -0.60 7.92
N VAL A 228 -3.30 -0.98 7.80
CA VAL A 228 -2.21 -0.07 7.39
C VAL A 228 -2.38 0.31 5.93
N ILE A 229 -2.70 -0.65 5.05
CA ILE A 229 -2.95 -0.41 3.63
C ILE A 229 -4.15 0.52 3.46
N MET A 230 -5.25 0.28 4.18
CA MET A 230 -6.44 1.14 4.13
C MET A 230 -6.12 2.57 4.54
N GLU A 231 -5.30 2.75 5.58
CA GLU A 231 -4.89 4.08 6.00
C GLU A 231 -3.93 4.72 5.00
N LEU A 232 -3.01 3.97 4.38
CA LEU A 232 -2.15 4.49 3.29
C LEU A 232 -2.99 4.97 2.10
N GLU A 233 -4.03 4.24 1.76
CA GLU A 233 -4.98 4.60 0.71
C GLU A 233 -5.82 5.84 1.03
N ARG A 234 -5.97 6.17 2.30
CA ARG A 234 -6.71 7.35 2.78
C ARG A 234 -5.83 8.59 2.94
N GLN A 235 -4.55 8.40 3.18
CA GLN A 235 -3.60 9.48 3.41
C GLN A 235 -3.02 10.05 2.11
N HIS A 236 -2.51 11.28 2.21
CA HIS A 236 -1.71 11.89 1.15
C HIS A 236 -0.25 11.45 1.29
N ASN A 237 0.58 12.27 1.94
CA ASN A 237 2.01 12.00 2.04
C ASN A 237 2.35 11.23 3.32
N VAL A 238 2.90 10.02 3.16
CA VAL A 238 3.30 9.16 4.28
C VAL A 238 4.71 8.66 4.08
N LEU A 239 5.51 8.68 5.15
CA LEU A 239 6.75 7.92 5.27
C LEU A 239 6.53 6.79 6.26
N ALA A 240 6.61 5.54 5.81
CA ALA A 240 6.59 4.37 6.69
C ALA A 240 8.01 3.79 6.85
N VAL A 241 8.50 3.79 8.09
CA VAL A 241 9.76 3.15 8.50
C VAL A 241 9.42 1.81 9.14
N CYS A 242 9.73 0.72 8.44
CA CYS A 242 9.31 -0.63 8.83
C CYS A 242 10.47 -1.64 8.74
N HIS A 243 10.16 -2.90 8.42
CA HIS A 243 11.10 -4.02 8.45
C HIS A 243 11.08 -4.81 7.14
N GLN A 244 11.90 -5.86 7.04
CA GLN A 244 12.11 -6.53 5.77
C GLN A 244 10.86 -7.27 5.29
N ALA A 245 10.20 -8.09 6.11
CA ALA A 245 9.02 -8.84 5.66
C ALA A 245 7.83 -7.90 5.46
N VAL A 246 7.63 -6.95 6.39
CA VAL A 246 6.57 -5.94 6.31
C VAL A 246 6.69 -5.09 5.05
N MET A 247 7.89 -4.57 4.75
CA MET A 247 8.10 -3.73 3.57
C MET A 247 7.84 -4.48 2.27
N ARG A 248 8.16 -5.78 2.22
CA ARG A 248 7.82 -6.64 1.08
C ARG A 248 6.32 -6.74 0.87
N CYS A 249 5.55 -6.98 1.94
CA CYS A 249 4.09 -7.07 1.87
C CYS A 249 3.45 -5.73 1.46
N LEU A 250 3.96 -4.61 1.97
CA LEU A 250 3.48 -3.28 1.57
C LEU A 250 3.81 -2.99 0.10
N LEU A 251 5.05 -3.24 -0.33
CA LEU A 251 5.44 -3.06 -1.74
C LEU A 251 4.67 -3.97 -2.67
N SER A 252 4.40 -5.23 -2.28
CA SER A 252 3.65 -6.15 -3.13
C SER A 252 2.23 -5.67 -3.41
N TYR A 253 1.60 -4.98 -2.45
CA TYR A 253 0.28 -4.39 -2.66
C TYR A 253 0.33 -3.32 -3.77
N PHE A 254 1.27 -2.38 -3.70
CA PHE A 254 1.37 -1.29 -4.67
C PHE A 254 1.94 -1.72 -6.04
N LEU A 255 2.65 -2.84 -6.10
CA LEU A 255 3.26 -3.36 -7.33
C LEU A 255 2.47 -4.52 -7.97
N ASP A 256 1.31 -4.89 -7.42
CA ASP A 256 0.50 -6.04 -7.86
C ASP A 256 1.32 -7.34 -7.97
N THR A 257 2.15 -7.61 -6.96
CA THR A 257 3.04 -8.77 -6.93
C THR A 257 2.28 -10.02 -6.46
N LYS A 258 2.48 -11.15 -7.15
CA LYS A 258 1.89 -12.44 -6.77
C LYS A 258 2.41 -12.94 -5.41
N ALA A 259 1.53 -13.61 -4.65
CA ALA A 259 1.81 -14.10 -3.30
C ALA A 259 3.16 -14.82 -3.14
N ASN A 260 3.48 -15.75 -4.05
CA ASN A 260 4.70 -16.54 -3.98
C ASN A 260 5.99 -15.73 -4.20
N ASP A 261 5.89 -14.55 -4.83
CA ASP A 261 7.04 -13.69 -5.12
C ASP A 261 7.30 -12.67 -3.97
N ILE A 262 6.29 -12.40 -3.12
CA ILE A 262 6.37 -11.44 -2.00
C ILE A 262 7.59 -11.70 -1.11
N PRO A 263 7.86 -12.93 -0.62
CA PRO A 263 8.95 -13.20 0.32
C PRO A 263 10.36 -13.01 -0.27
N TYR A 264 10.45 -12.73 -1.58
CA TYR A 264 11.70 -12.62 -2.34
C TYR A 264 11.92 -11.23 -2.92
N LEU A 265 10.96 -10.31 -2.80
CA LEU A 265 11.15 -8.91 -3.19
C LEU A 265 12.42 -8.34 -2.52
N ASN A 266 13.27 -7.71 -3.33
CA ASN A 266 14.52 -7.13 -2.86
C ASN A 266 14.25 -5.76 -2.23
N VAL A 267 14.49 -5.66 -0.92
CA VAL A 267 14.28 -4.46 -0.09
C VAL A 267 15.51 -4.24 0.79
N PRO A 268 16.63 -3.75 0.23
CA PRO A 268 17.88 -3.59 0.97
C PRO A 268 17.74 -2.55 2.09
N LEU A 269 18.64 -2.62 3.06
CA LEU A 269 18.80 -1.56 4.05
C LEU A 269 19.21 -0.25 3.38
N HIS A 270 18.90 0.86 4.06
CA HIS A 270 19.33 2.22 3.71
C HIS A 270 18.88 2.71 2.34
N THR A 271 17.75 2.20 1.86
CA THR A 271 17.16 2.57 0.58
C THR A 271 15.72 3.03 0.79
N VAL A 272 15.38 4.19 0.22
CA VAL A 272 14.01 4.73 0.25
C VAL A 272 13.33 4.43 -1.07
N TYR A 273 12.14 3.86 -0.99
CA TYR A 273 11.27 3.61 -2.13
C TYR A 273 10.20 4.71 -2.14
N LYS A 274 10.19 5.52 -3.19
CA LYS A 274 9.15 6.52 -3.42
C LYS A 274 8.12 5.96 -4.38
N LEU A 275 6.90 5.77 -3.89
CA LEU A 275 5.76 5.36 -4.67
C LEU A 275 4.93 6.61 -5.01
N THR A 276 4.72 6.82 -6.30
CA THR A 276 3.85 7.88 -6.82
C THR A 276 2.76 7.17 -7.61
N PRO A 277 1.52 7.12 -7.09
CA PRO A 277 0.38 6.59 -7.84
C PRO A 277 0.25 7.38 -9.14
N VAL A 278 0.27 6.65 -10.25
CA VAL A 278 -0.06 7.19 -11.58
C VAL A 278 -1.23 6.38 -12.12
N ALA A 279 -2.04 7.00 -12.96
CA ALA A 279 -3.24 6.35 -13.50
C ALA A 279 -2.87 5.12 -14.36
N TYR A 280 -3.60 4.01 -14.14
CA TYR A 280 -3.60 2.79 -14.94
C TYR A 280 -5.01 2.21 -14.99
#